data_AF-A0A1E4LFD4-F1
#
_entry.id   AF-A0A1E4LFD4-F1
#
_cell.length_a   1.000
_cell.length_b   1.000
_cell.length_c   1.000
_cell.angle_alpha   90.00
_cell.angle_beta   90.00
_cell.angle_gamma   90.00
#
_symmetry.space_group_name_H-M   'P 1'
#
loop_
_entity.id
_entity.type
_entity.pdbx_description
1 polymer ?
#
loop_
_entity_poly.entity_id
_entity_poly.type
_entity_poly.pdbx_seq_one_letter_code
_entity_poly.pdbx_strand_id
1 'polypeptide(L)'
;MVLPEERKMHIAARAGEVGRYCLLPGDPGRCESIAAHFDNPVLVARNREFVTYTGTLLGERVSVCSTGIGGPSAAIAVEELFQCGADTFLRVGTCGGVSLDVCGGDVVVATAAIRQEGTALHYVPIEFPAVSNLDAALALRESARELSLRCHCGVVQSKDSFYGQHSPQRMPVAQELLQKWEAWKRAGCLASEMACAAVFVVSSVLGARAGAVFTVLWNQERAAAGLPDGRADSADSAVAVAIGAVRRFIDQLVKYWAVASLAPVGSLPLIPGLLGLLYTQNTGAAFSMLSGARWFFVPLTIVLVGAMIWALRKNFVRNLFGKIAVAFVMGGAIGNFIDRLLHGYVVDMFEFQFVRFAIFNVADIFITVGGAMAVIYFLFMDDKLREAGEDTHDAPHA
;
A
#
# COMPACT_ATOMS: atom_id res chain seq x y z
N MET A 1 4.22 1.44 -34.44
CA MET A 1 5.40 2.05 -33.76
C MET A 1 4.97 3.44 -33.34
N VAL A 2 4.56 3.62 -32.07
CA VAL A 2 4.06 4.92 -31.57
C VAL A 2 5.27 5.74 -31.12
N LEU A 3 5.35 6.99 -31.57
CA LEU A 3 6.44 7.89 -31.21
C LEU A 3 6.33 8.26 -29.72
N PRO A 4 7.42 8.23 -28.93
CA PRO A 4 7.39 8.49 -27.48
C PRO A 4 6.77 9.83 -27.05
N GLU A 5 6.72 10.80 -27.96
CA GLU A 5 6.25 12.17 -27.71
C GLU A 5 4.73 12.36 -27.94
N GLU A 6 4.04 11.41 -28.57
CA GLU A 6 2.64 11.59 -28.99
C GLU A 6 1.66 11.35 -27.84
N ARG A 7 0.80 12.34 -27.56
CA ARG A 7 -0.31 12.20 -26.61
C ARG A 7 -1.33 11.21 -27.16
N LYS A 8 -1.78 10.29 -26.31
CA LYS A 8 -2.81 9.31 -26.66
C LYS A 8 -4.15 9.98 -26.90
N MET A 9 -4.93 9.42 -27.83
CA MET A 9 -6.12 10.05 -28.36
C MET A 9 -7.21 10.29 -27.30
N HIS A 10 -7.40 9.36 -26.37
CA HIS A 10 -8.51 9.40 -25.42
C HIS A 10 -8.10 9.85 -24.03
N ILE A 11 -7.04 9.27 -23.45
CA ILE A 11 -6.58 9.66 -22.11
C ILE A 11 -5.75 10.96 -22.12
N ALA A 12 -5.32 11.41 -23.31
CA ALA A 12 -4.54 12.63 -23.52
C ALA A 12 -3.25 12.71 -22.70
N ALA A 13 -2.68 11.56 -22.30
CA ALA A 13 -1.38 11.44 -21.64
C ALA A 13 -0.32 10.91 -22.64
N ARG A 14 0.97 11.01 -22.30
CA ARG A 14 2.08 10.43 -23.07
C ARG A 14 3.02 9.61 -22.19
N ALA A 15 3.96 8.91 -22.82
CA ALA A 15 5.00 8.15 -22.11
C ALA A 15 5.77 9.08 -21.16
N GLY A 16 6.05 8.59 -19.95
CA GLY A 16 6.71 9.36 -18.90
C GLY A 16 5.79 10.24 -18.05
N GLU A 17 4.56 10.53 -18.47
CA GLU A 17 3.57 11.27 -17.66
C GLU A 17 2.78 10.37 -16.70
N VAL A 18 2.81 9.06 -16.91
CA VAL A 18 2.14 8.06 -16.05
C VAL A 18 3.17 7.15 -15.36
N GLY A 19 2.80 6.63 -14.20
CA GLY A 19 3.57 5.62 -13.47
C GLY A 19 3.30 4.21 -13.97
N ARG A 20 4.15 3.26 -13.55
CA ARG A 20 3.98 1.84 -13.87
C ARG A 20 2.71 1.23 -13.25
N TYR A 21 2.34 1.74 -12.08
CA TYR A 21 1.15 1.35 -11.34
C TYR A 21 0.03 2.38 -11.56
N CYS A 22 -1.11 1.93 -12.07
CA CYS A 22 -2.27 2.78 -12.31
C CYS A 22 -3.53 2.27 -11.59
N LEU A 23 -4.14 3.13 -10.78
CA LEU A 23 -5.45 2.91 -10.19
C LEU A 23 -6.55 3.33 -11.17
N LEU A 24 -7.57 2.49 -11.34
CA LEU A 24 -8.61 2.66 -12.36
C LEU A 24 -10.01 2.81 -11.75
N PRO A 25 -10.38 4.00 -11.22
CA PRO A 25 -11.76 4.29 -10.85
C PRO A 25 -12.68 4.38 -12.07
N GLY A 26 -13.97 4.08 -11.88
CA GLY A 26 -14.96 4.32 -12.94
C GLY A 26 -15.29 5.80 -13.10
N ASP A 27 -15.53 6.47 -11.96
CA ASP A 27 -15.95 7.86 -11.90
C ASP A 27 -14.75 8.82 -11.98
N PRO A 28 -14.72 9.75 -12.96
CA PRO A 28 -13.69 10.78 -13.07
C PRO A 28 -13.60 11.70 -11.84
N GLY A 29 -14.73 11.91 -11.14
CA GLY A 29 -14.78 12.71 -9.91
C GLY A 29 -14.00 12.10 -8.76
N ARG A 30 -13.65 10.80 -8.84
CA ARG A 30 -12.87 10.12 -7.79
C ARG A 30 -11.37 10.26 -7.97
N CYS A 31 -10.87 10.61 -9.15
CA CYS A 31 -9.43 10.63 -9.43
C CYS A 31 -8.67 11.58 -8.50
N GLU A 32 -9.19 12.77 -8.25
CA GLU A 32 -8.55 13.75 -7.36
C GLU A 32 -8.47 13.23 -5.91
N SER A 33 -9.57 12.67 -5.39
CA SER A 33 -9.58 12.09 -4.03
C SER A 33 -8.61 10.92 -3.89
N ILE A 34 -8.48 10.07 -4.92
CA ILE A 34 -7.49 8.98 -4.93
C ILE A 34 -6.08 9.55 -5.01
N ALA A 35 -5.84 10.54 -5.87
CA ALA A 35 -4.55 11.18 -6.04
C ALA A 35 -4.07 11.87 -4.76
N ALA A 36 -4.99 12.33 -3.90
CA ALA A 36 -4.66 12.90 -2.60
C ALA A 36 -3.94 11.92 -1.64
N HIS A 37 -3.98 10.62 -1.92
CA HIS A 37 -3.19 9.61 -1.20
C HIS A 37 -1.75 9.47 -1.71
N PHE A 38 -1.41 10.11 -2.84
CA PHE A 38 -0.06 10.13 -3.39
C PHE A 38 0.73 11.33 -2.82
N ASP A 39 2.05 11.23 -2.86
CA ASP A 39 2.95 12.33 -2.62
C ASP A 39 3.03 13.21 -3.88
N ASN A 40 2.87 14.54 -3.72
CA ASN A 40 2.96 15.55 -4.78
C ASN A 40 2.14 15.23 -6.05
N PRO A 41 0.84 14.92 -5.95
CA PRO A 41 0.03 14.60 -7.11
C PRO A 41 -0.14 15.82 -8.03
N VAL A 42 -0.03 15.58 -9.34
CA VAL A 42 -0.30 16.57 -10.39
C VAL A 42 -1.37 16.04 -11.34
N LEU A 43 -2.27 16.93 -11.77
CA LEU A 43 -3.20 16.63 -12.85
C LEU A 43 -2.40 16.56 -14.16
N VAL A 44 -2.44 15.40 -14.82
CA VAL A 44 -1.76 15.18 -16.11
C VAL A 44 -2.66 15.59 -17.26
N ALA A 45 -3.90 15.09 -17.26
CA ALA A 45 -4.84 15.31 -18.33
C ALA A 45 -6.28 15.12 -17.87
N ARG A 46 -7.21 15.82 -18.54
CA ARG A 46 -8.65 15.62 -18.44
C ARG A 46 -9.22 15.66 -19.85
N ASN A 47 -9.71 14.52 -20.35
CA ASN A 47 -10.31 14.41 -21.67
C ASN A 47 -11.45 13.38 -21.63
N ARG A 48 -12.66 13.79 -22.04
CA ARG A 48 -13.87 12.97 -21.91
C ARG A 48 -14.06 12.44 -20.47
N GLU A 49 -14.29 11.14 -20.29
CA GLU A 49 -14.36 10.45 -19.01
C GLU A 49 -12.97 10.10 -18.41
N PHE A 50 -11.87 10.47 -19.05
CA PHE A 50 -10.52 10.13 -18.62
C PHE A 50 -9.87 11.31 -17.89
N VAL A 51 -9.83 11.23 -16.57
CA VAL A 51 -9.11 12.16 -15.69
C VAL A 51 -7.91 11.42 -15.15
N THR A 52 -6.71 11.93 -15.41
CA THR A 52 -5.45 11.31 -15.03
C THR A 52 -4.67 12.21 -14.09
N TYR A 53 -4.31 11.69 -12.93
CA TYR A 53 -3.33 12.28 -12.03
C TYR A 53 -2.13 11.35 -11.88
N THR A 54 -0.96 11.94 -11.64
CA THR A 54 0.27 11.22 -11.34
C THR A 54 0.94 11.86 -10.14
N GLY A 55 1.42 11.04 -9.21
CA GLY A 55 2.25 11.45 -8.08
C GLY A 55 3.26 10.36 -7.79
N THR A 56 3.70 10.27 -6.54
CA THR A 56 4.55 9.17 -6.09
C THR A 56 3.97 8.46 -4.88
N LEU A 57 4.29 7.18 -4.71
CA LEU A 57 4.13 6.44 -3.46
C LEU A 57 5.47 5.81 -3.14
N LEU A 58 6.00 6.05 -1.94
CA LEU A 58 7.31 5.52 -1.52
C LEU A 58 8.42 5.84 -2.55
N GLY A 59 8.35 7.01 -3.19
CA GLY A 59 9.28 7.46 -4.23
C GLY A 59 9.04 6.88 -5.63
N GLU A 60 8.21 5.86 -5.79
CA GLU A 60 7.87 5.27 -7.09
C GLU A 60 6.71 6.03 -7.74
N ARG A 61 6.79 6.28 -9.05
CA ARG A 61 5.73 6.98 -9.79
C ARG A 61 4.49 6.12 -9.91
N VAL A 62 3.34 6.68 -9.51
CA VAL A 62 2.03 6.03 -9.58
C VAL A 62 1.00 6.98 -10.17
N SER A 63 -0.01 6.42 -10.81
CA SER A 63 -1.08 7.19 -11.43
C SER A 63 -2.46 6.72 -11.02
N VAL A 64 -3.43 7.59 -11.18
CA VAL A 64 -4.85 7.24 -11.19
C VAL A 64 -5.45 7.77 -12.48
N CYS A 65 -6.22 6.94 -13.18
CA CYS A 65 -6.89 7.30 -14.43
C CYS A 65 -8.32 6.74 -14.42
N SER A 66 -9.33 7.59 -14.57
CA SER A 66 -10.71 7.12 -14.64
C SER A 66 -11.01 6.42 -15.96
N THR A 67 -11.89 5.43 -15.92
CA THR A 67 -12.24 4.60 -17.07
C THR A 67 -13.60 4.91 -17.68
N GLY A 68 -14.44 5.67 -17.00
CA GLY A 68 -15.87 5.69 -17.28
C GLY A 68 -16.57 4.38 -16.87
N ILE A 69 -17.82 4.23 -17.30
CA ILE A 69 -18.66 3.07 -17.04
C ILE A 69 -18.60 2.11 -18.23
N GLY A 70 -18.39 0.82 -17.93
CA GLY A 70 -18.45 -0.26 -18.92
C GLY A 70 -17.08 -0.72 -19.40
N GLY A 71 -17.08 -1.87 -20.08
CA GLY A 71 -15.88 -2.44 -20.68
C GLY A 71 -15.26 -1.61 -21.81
N PRO A 72 -16.01 -0.99 -22.74
CA PRO A 72 -15.43 -0.33 -23.91
C PRO A 72 -14.48 0.82 -23.57
N SER A 73 -14.91 1.74 -22.69
CA SER A 73 -14.08 2.87 -22.27
C SER A 73 -12.94 2.43 -21.35
N ALA A 74 -13.16 1.40 -20.52
CA ALA A 74 -12.11 0.81 -19.69
C ALA A 74 -11.00 0.15 -20.51
N ALA A 75 -11.34 -0.54 -21.61
CA ALA A 75 -10.36 -1.11 -22.53
C ALA A 75 -9.48 -0.01 -23.16
N ILE A 76 -10.08 1.10 -23.61
CA ILE A 76 -9.34 2.26 -24.15
C ILE A 76 -8.35 2.80 -23.11
N ALA A 77 -8.79 2.99 -21.86
CA ALA A 77 -7.90 3.48 -20.81
C ALA A 77 -6.70 2.53 -20.61
N VAL A 78 -6.94 1.22 -20.47
CA VAL A 78 -5.90 0.22 -20.25
C VAL A 78 -4.91 0.18 -21.41
N GLU A 79 -5.39 0.16 -22.65
CA GLU A 79 -4.58 0.18 -23.87
C GLU A 79 -3.66 1.41 -23.93
N GLU A 80 -4.23 2.61 -23.76
CA GLU A 80 -3.47 3.85 -23.89
C GLU A 80 -2.49 4.05 -22.72
N LEU A 81 -2.88 3.67 -21.50
CA LEU A 81 -1.98 3.69 -20.33
C LEU A 81 -0.83 2.69 -20.51
N PHE A 82 -1.11 1.50 -21.02
CA PHE A 82 -0.08 0.50 -21.31
C PHE A 82 0.94 1.01 -22.32
N GLN A 83 0.46 1.64 -23.40
CA GLN A 83 1.33 2.28 -24.38
C GLN A 83 2.13 3.47 -23.83
N CYS A 84 1.71 4.05 -22.70
CA CYS A 84 2.45 5.09 -21.98
C CYS A 84 3.41 4.54 -20.91
N GLY A 85 3.48 3.21 -20.73
CA GLY A 85 4.41 2.54 -19.83
C GLY A 85 3.81 2.00 -18.52
N ALA A 86 2.49 2.09 -18.34
CA ALA A 86 1.83 1.41 -17.22
C ALA A 86 1.81 -0.11 -17.47
N ASP A 87 2.15 -0.92 -16.46
CA ASP A 87 2.15 -2.38 -16.58
C ASP A 87 1.31 -3.08 -15.50
N THR A 88 0.74 -2.30 -14.58
CA THR A 88 -0.03 -2.80 -13.45
C THR A 88 -1.27 -1.96 -13.21
N PHE A 89 -2.43 -2.58 -13.31
CA PHE A 89 -3.73 -1.92 -13.26
C PHE A 89 -4.54 -2.44 -12.08
N LEU A 90 -4.95 -1.57 -11.17
CA LEU A 90 -5.88 -1.94 -10.10
C LEU A 90 -7.20 -1.21 -10.31
N ARG A 91 -8.23 -1.96 -10.71
CA ARG A 91 -9.62 -1.48 -10.77
C ARG A 91 -10.12 -1.19 -9.36
N VAL A 92 -10.59 0.01 -9.12
CA VAL A 92 -11.12 0.44 -7.82
C VAL A 92 -12.53 0.97 -8.01
N GLY A 93 -13.51 0.41 -7.33
CA GLY A 93 -14.88 0.87 -7.54
C GLY A 93 -15.86 0.46 -6.47
N THR A 94 -17.11 0.42 -6.90
CA THR A 94 -18.24 0.00 -6.10
C THR A 94 -18.94 -1.17 -6.77
N CYS A 95 -19.60 -2.02 -5.98
CA CYS A 95 -20.35 -3.15 -6.49
C CYS A 95 -21.64 -3.36 -5.68
N GLY A 96 -22.58 -4.10 -6.27
CA GLY A 96 -23.75 -4.64 -5.56
C GLY A 96 -23.51 -6.09 -5.16
N GLY A 97 -23.79 -6.46 -3.91
CA GLY A 97 -23.64 -7.82 -3.41
C GLY A 97 -24.65 -8.80 -4.06
N VAL A 98 -24.19 -10.05 -4.25
CA VAL A 98 -24.98 -11.16 -4.79
C VAL A 98 -25.02 -12.32 -3.79
N SER A 99 -23.87 -12.73 -3.27
CA SER A 99 -23.82 -13.74 -2.21
C SER A 99 -24.48 -13.19 -0.94
N LEU A 100 -25.24 -14.02 -0.23
CA LEU A 100 -25.85 -13.61 1.03
C LEU A 100 -24.80 -13.32 2.11
N ASP A 101 -23.58 -13.86 2.02
CA ASP A 101 -22.52 -13.58 2.99
C ASP A 101 -21.87 -12.20 2.81
N VAL A 102 -22.20 -11.49 1.74
CA VAL A 102 -21.62 -10.18 1.41
C VAL A 102 -22.57 -9.08 1.87
N CYS A 103 -22.16 -8.19 2.76
CA CYS A 103 -22.96 -7.07 3.25
C CYS A 103 -22.49 -5.74 2.67
N GLY A 104 -23.38 -4.74 2.59
CA GLY A 104 -22.96 -3.36 2.37
C GLY A 104 -21.94 -2.91 3.43
N GLY A 105 -20.88 -2.22 2.99
CA GLY A 105 -19.72 -1.88 3.82
C GLY A 105 -18.57 -2.89 3.76
N ASP A 106 -18.81 -4.13 3.31
CA ASP A 106 -17.73 -5.09 3.06
C ASP A 106 -16.90 -4.70 1.83
N VAL A 107 -15.74 -5.34 1.68
CA VAL A 107 -14.88 -5.23 0.50
C VAL A 107 -14.88 -6.55 -0.28
N VAL A 108 -14.94 -6.47 -1.61
CA VAL A 108 -14.79 -7.61 -2.51
C VAL A 108 -13.52 -7.45 -3.34
N VAL A 109 -12.64 -8.45 -3.28
CA VAL A 109 -11.49 -8.59 -4.19
C VAL A 109 -11.84 -9.62 -5.25
N ALA A 110 -11.87 -9.20 -6.51
CA ALA A 110 -12.21 -10.10 -7.61
C ALA A 110 -11.03 -11.01 -7.96
N THR A 111 -11.22 -12.32 -7.88
CA THR A 111 -10.25 -13.32 -8.36
C THR A 111 -10.48 -13.67 -9.83
N ALA A 112 -11.73 -13.57 -10.29
CA ALA A 112 -12.13 -13.70 -11.68
C ALA A 112 -13.45 -12.95 -11.93
N ALA A 113 -13.80 -12.76 -13.19
CA ALA A 113 -15.03 -12.11 -13.61
C ALA A 113 -15.84 -12.96 -14.60
N ILE A 114 -17.15 -13.05 -14.40
CA ILE A 114 -18.07 -13.59 -15.39
C ILE A 114 -18.15 -12.59 -16.55
N ARG A 115 -17.84 -13.07 -17.75
CA ARG A 115 -17.80 -12.28 -19.00
C ARG A 115 -19.20 -12.12 -19.61
N GLN A 116 -20.13 -11.48 -18.88
CA GLN A 116 -21.47 -11.15 -19.40
C GLN A 116 -21.47 -9.76 -20.07
N GLU A 117 -20.44 -9.48 -20.86
CA GLU A 117 -20.19 -8.21 -21.54
C GLU A 117 -19.53 -8.44 -22.91
N GLY A 118 -19.62 -7.46 -23.80
CA GLY A 118 -19.20 -7.60 -25.20
C GLY A 118 -17.73 -7.29 -25.46
N THR A 119 -17.06 -6.47 -24.64
CA THR A 119 -15.73 -5.92 -24.95
C THR A 119 -14.69 -7.01 -25.02
N ALA A 120 -14.64 -7.92 -24.05
CA ALA A 120 -13.62 -8.97 -24.03
C ALA A 120 -13.71 -9.91 -25.23
N LEU A 121 -14.89 -10.05 -25.87
CA LEU A 121 -15.06 -10.89 -27.07
C LEU A 121 -14.27 -10.36 -28.28
N HIS A 122 -13.93 -9.06 -28.29
CA HIS A 122 -13.08 -8.46 -29.31
C HIS A 122 -11.57 -8.71 -29.08
N TYR A 123 -11.21 -9.30 -27.94
CA TYR A 123 -9.83 -9.59 -27.56
C TYR A 123 -9.53 -11.08 -27.65
N VAL A 124 -10.40 -11.92 -27.08
CA VAL A 124 -10.21 -13.38 -27.00
C VAL A 124 -11.55 -14.12 -27.03
N PRO A 125 -11.59 -15.38 -27.53
CA PRO A 125 -12.78 -16.24 -27.47
C PRO A 125 -13.37 -16.36 -26.06
N ILE A 126 -14.69 -16.62 -25.96
CA ILE A 126 -15.44 -16.59 -24.68
C ILE A 126 -14.94 -17.60 -23.64
N GLU A 127 -14.32 -18.69 -24.09
CA GLU A 127 -13.76 -19.76 -23.27
C GLU A 127 -12.54 -19.29 -22.46
N PHE A 128 -11.83 -18.26 -22.95
CA PHE A 128 -10.70 -17.70 -22.22
C PHE A 128 -11.19 -17.05 -20.92
N PRO A 129 -10.62 -17.39 -19.75
CA PRO A 129 -11.15 -16.92 -18.49
C PRO A 129 -10.69 -15.48 -18.19
N ALA A 130 -11.60 -14.62 -17.73
CA ALA A 130 -11.24 -13.30 -17.22
C ALA A 130 -10.77 -13.42 -15.77
N VAL A 131 -9.46 -13.63 -15.57
CA VAL A 131 -8.85 -13.84 -14.25
C VAL A 131 -8.02 -12.65 -13.81
N SER A 132 -8.03 -12.40 -12.51
CA SER A 132 -7.13 -11.44 -11.87
C SER A 132 -5.71 -12.00 -11.86
N ASN A 133 -4.70 -11.14 -11.98
CA ASN A 133 -3.32 -11.52 -11.73
C ASN A 133 -3.18 -11.97 -10.26
N LEU A 134 -2.53 -13.11 -10.04
CA LEU A 134 -2.42 -13.74 -8.71
C LEU A 134 -1.80 -12.79 -7.68
N ASP A 135 -0.69 -12.14 -8.02
CA ASP A 135 0.01 -11.24 -7.10
C ASP A 135 -0.83 -10.00 -6.78
N ALA A 136 -1.58 -9.47 -7.77
CA ALA A 136 -2.50 -8.36 -7.56
C ALA A 136 -3.65 -8.72 -6.63
N ALA A 137 -4.27 -9.89 -6.82
CA ALA A 137 -5.33 -10.38 -5.95
C ALA A 137 -4.84 -10.61 -4.52
N LEU A 138 -3.66 -11.21 -4.35
CA LEU A 138 -3.05 -11.42 -3.03
C LEU A 138 -2.69 -10.10 -2.35
N ALA A 139 -2.08 -9.16 -3.08
CA ALA A 139 -1.72 -7.85 -2.53
C ALA A 139 -2.93 -7.06 -2.05
N LEU A 140 -4.06 -7.13 -2.78
CA LEU A 140 -5.34 -6.53 -2.39
C LEU A 140 -5.93 -7.24 -1.16
N ARG A 141 -5.94 -8.57 -1.12
CA ARG A 141 -6.46 -9.33 0.03
C ARG A 141 -5.70 -9.03 1.32
N GLU A 142 -4.36 -9.03 1.28
CA GLU A 142 -3.56 -8.74 2.47
C GLU A 142 -3.71 -7.27 2.89
N SER A 143 -3.82 -6.34 1.94
CA SER A 143 -4.12 -4.93 2.25
C SER A 143 -5.46 -4.77 2.97
N ALA A 144 -6.50 -5.48 2.54
CA ALA A 144 -7.80 -5.47 3.23
C ALA A 144 -7.73 -6.07 4.64
N ARG A 145 -6.93 -7.13 4.85
CA ARG A 145 -6.69 -7.74 6.17
C ARG A 145 -5.98 -6.79 7.12
N GLU A 146 -4.95 -6.09 6.66
CA GLU A 146 -4.20 -5.11 7.46
C GLU A 146 -5.10 -3.94 7.90
N LEU A 147 -6.04 -3.53 7.06
CA LEU A 147 -7.05 -2.52 7.39
C LEU A 147 -8.19 -3.08 8.26
N SER A 148 -8.14 -4.35 8.66
CA SER A 148 -9.17 -5.04 9.44
C SER A 148 -10.57 -4.95 8.78
N LEU A 149 -10.61 -4.89 7.45
CA LEU A 149 -11.85 -4.83 6.68
C LEU A 149 -12.37 -6.25 6.44
N ARG A 150 -13.69 -6.43 6.52
CA ARG A 150 -14.33 -7.68 6.12
C ARG A 150 -14.22 -7.82 4.61
N CYS A 151 -13.39 -8.77 4.18
CA CYS A 151 -13.01 -8.95 2.79
C CYS A 151 -13.47 -10.30 2.26
N HIS A 152 -14.11 -10.30 1.09
CA HIS A 152 -14.51 -11.49 0.35
C HIS A 152 -13.68 -11.58 -0.94
N CYS A 153 -13.07 -12.73 -1.20
CA CYS A 153 -12.28 -12.96 -2.41
C CYS A 153 -12.98 -14.00 -3.28
N GLY A 154 -13.28 -13.68 -4.54
CA GLY A 154 -13.98 -14.62 -5.41
C GLY A 154 -14.43 -14.03 -6.73
N VAL A 155 -15.36 -14.75 -7.38
CA VAL A 155 -15.87 -14.39 -8.70
C VAL A 155 -16.86 -13.23 -8.59
N VAL A 156 -16.72 -12.25 -9.47
CA VAL A 156 -17.70 -11.16 -9.66
C VAL A 156 -18.37 -11.26 -11.02
N GLN A 157 -19.54 -10.69 -11.18
CA GLN A 157 -20.21 -10.59 -12.47
C GLN A 157 -19.93 -9.23 -13.13
N SER A 158 -19.42 -9.24 -14.36
CA SER A 158 -19.30 -8.05 -15.21
C SER A 158 -20.40 -8.04 -16.25
N LYS A 159 -21.07 -6.89 -16.41
CA LYS A 159 -22.19 -6.71 -17.36
C LYS A 159 -22.16 -5.35 -18.05
N ASP A 160 -22.76 -5.28 -19.23
CA ASP A 160 -22.92 -4.03 -19.98
C ASP A 160 -24.18 -3.23 -19.56
N SER A 161 -25.22 -3.89 -19.06
CA SER A 161 -26.49 -3.24 -18.71
C SER A 161 -26.70 -3.18 -17.20
N PHE A 162 -26.49 -2.01 -16.60
CA PHE A 162 -26.80 -1.74 -15.20
C PHE A 162 -28.27 -2.06 -14.87
N TYR A 163 -29.19 -1.57 -15.70
CA TYR A 163 -30.62 -1.80 -15.50
C TYR A 163 -31.05 -3.25 -15.76
N GLY A 164 -30.25 -4.03 -16.51
CA GLY A 164 -30.46 -5.46 -16.67
C GLY A 164 -30.26 -6.24 -15.37
N GLN A 165 -29.43 -5.75 -14.44
CA GLN A 165 -29.31 -6.31 -13.09
C GLN A 165 -30.48 -5.92 -12.19
N HIS A 166 -30.85 -4.64 -12.20
CA HIS A 166 -31.77 -4.06 -11.22
C HIS A 166 -33.25 -4.12 -11.57
N SER A 167 -33.55 -4.21 -12.86
CA SER A 167 -34.92 -4.32 -13.35
C SER A 167 -34.99 -5.37 -14.47
N PRO A 168 -34.51 -6.60 -14.25
CA PRO A 168 -34.47 -7.62 -15.30
C PRO A 168 -35.86 -7.92 -15.86
N GLN A 169 -36.91 -7.88 -15.03
CA GLN A 169 -38.29 -8.24 -15.42
C GLN A 169 -38.88 -7.30 -16.48
N ARG A 170 -38.41 -6.04 -16.56
CA ARG A 170 -38.92 -5.08 -17.56
C ARG A 170 -38.22 -5.19 -18.92
N MET A 171 -37.17 -6.01 -19.01
CA MET A 171 -36.36 -6.11 -20.23
C MET A 171 -37.00 -7.09 -21.22
N PRO A 172 -36.92 -6.85 -22.54
CA PRO A 172 -37.38 -7.82 -23.54
C PRO A 172 -36.72 -9.20 -23.41
N VAL A 173 -35.49 -9.24 -22.88
CA VAL A 173 -34.70 -10.45 -22.63
C VAL A 173 -34.76 -10.90 -21.16
N ALA A 174 -35.84 -10.56 -20.43
CA ALA A 174 -36.00 -10.86 -19.00
C ALA A 174 -35.74 -12.33 -18.67
N GLN A 175 -36.25 -13.25 -19.50
CA GLN A 175 -36.07 -14.69 -19.31
C GLN A 175 -34.59 -15.08 -19.21
N GLU A 176 -33.77 -14.60 -20.14
CA GLU A 176 -32.33 -14.89 -20.16
C GLU A 176 -31.62 -14.27 -18.96
N LEU A 177 -31.91 -13.00 -18.64
CA LEU A 177 -31.28 -12.30 -17.52
C LEU A 177 -31.56 -12.98 -16.18
N LEU A 178 -32.82 -13.35 -15.92
CA LEU A 178 -33.22 -14.03 -14.70
C LEU A 178 -32.61 -15.44 -14.61
N GLN A 179 -32.60 -16.19 -15.71
CA GLN A 179 -31.97 -17.52 -15.75
C GLN A 179 -30.46 -17.45 -15.46
N LYS A 180 -29.75 -16.52 -16.10
CA LYS A 180 -28.32 -16.30 -15.87
C LYS A 180 -28.06 -15.85 -14.43
N TRP A 181 -28.85 -14.92 -13.90
CA TRP A 181 -28.70 -14.44 -12.53
C TRP A 181 -28.78 -15.57 -11.50
N GLU A 182 -29.76 -16.46 -11.64
CA GLU A 182 -29.87 -17.64 -10.77
C GLU A 182 -28.68 -18.60 -10.93
N ALA A 183 -28.14 -18.75 -12.15
CA ALA A 183 -26.90 -19.51 -12.35
C ALA A 183 -25.72 -18.89 -11.60
N TRP A 184 -25.57 -17.56 -11.62
CA TRP A 184 -24.48 -16.85 -10.92
C TRP A 184 -24.56 -17.02 -9.41
N LYS A 185 -25.76 -16.91 -8.84
CA LYS A 185 -26.00 -17.14 -7.41
C LYS A 185 -25.59 -18.56 -7.01
N ARG A 186 -26.04 -19.56 -7.76
CA ARG A 186 -25.74 -20.98 -7.50
C ARG A 186 -24.26 -21.33 -7.70
N ALA A 187 -23.56 -20.61 -8.58
CA ALA A 187 -22.13 -20.75 -8.81
C ALA A 187 -21.24 -20.03 -7.78
N GLY A 188 -21.83 -19.33 -6.80
CA GLY A 188 -21.09 -18.63 -5.75
C GLY A 188 -20.54 -17.25 -6.16
N CYS A 189 -21.17 -16.59 -7.13
CA CYS A 189 -20.83 -15.20 -7.49
C CYS A 189 -21.01 -14.28 -6.27
N LEU A 190 -19.98 -13.49 -5.95
CA LEU A 190 -19.98 -12.64 -4.76
C LEU A 190 -20.72 -11.33 -4.96
N ALA A 191 -20.45 -10.66 -6.09
CA ALA A 191 -20.92 -9.31 -6.36
C ALA A 191 -21.05 -9.06 -7.86
N SER A 192 -21.67 -7.93 -8.21
CA SER A 192 -21.92 -7.50 -9.58
C SER A 192 -21.38 -6.09 -9.82
N GLU A 193 -20.64 -5.93 -10.92
CA GLU A 193 -19.98 -4.70 -11.39
C GLU A 193 -20.04 -4.63 -12.94
N MET A 194 -19.20 -3.82 -13.62
CA MET A 194 -19.38 -3.53 -15.06
C MET A 194 -18.08 -3.42 -15.90
N ALA A 195 -16.89 -3.67 -15.36
CA ALA A 195 -15.65 -3.46 -16.11
C ALA A 195 -14.53 -4.49 -15.84
N CYS A 196 -14.63 -5.32 -14.80
CA CYS A 196 -13.56 -6.28 -14.46
C CYS A 196 -13.23 -7.24 -15.60
N ALA A 197 -14.24 -7.83 -16.25
CA ALA A 197 -14.02 -8.77 -17.34
C ALA A 197 -13.16 -8.18 -18.45
N ALA A 198 -13.48 -6.97 -18.91
CA ALA A 198 -12.71 -6.24 -19.90
C ALA A 198 -11.30 -5.94 -19.39
N VAL A 199 -11.15 -5.33 -18.21
CA VAL A 199 -9.83 -4.98 -17.65
C VAL A 199 -8.92 -6.21 -17.53
N PHE A 200 -9.43 -7.33 -17.01
CA PHE A 200 -8.64 -8.56 -16.84
C PHE A 200 -8.23 -9.17 -18.17
N VAL A 201 -9.14 -9.25 -19.14
CA VAL A 201 -8.84 -9.82 -20.46
C VAL A 201 -7.88 -8.94 -21.24
N VAL A 202 -8.12 -7.63 -21.30
CA VAL A 202 -7.27 -6.68 -22.02
C VAL A 202 -5.86 -6.69 -21.43
N SER A 203 -5.74 -6.59 -20.10
CA SER A 203 -4.42 -6.67 -19.45
C SER A 203 -3.72 -8.01 -19.70
N SER A 204 -4.46 -9.13 -19.72
CA SER A 204 -3.87 -10.45 -20.03
C SER A 204 -3.30 -10.50 -21.45
N VAL A 205 -4.02 -9.97 -22.44
CA VAL A 205 -3.55 -9.90 -23.84
C VAL A 205 -2.32 -9.00 -23.97
N LEU A 206 -2.27 -7.90 -23.23
CA LEU A 206 -1.14 -6.98 -23.21
C LEU A 206 0.08 -7.49 -22.40
N GLY A 207 -0.07 -8.60 -21.66
CA GLY A 207 0.96 -9.09 -20.73
C GLY A 207 1.15 -8.20 -19.50
N ALA A 208 0.14 -7.40 -19.15
CA ALA A 208 0.09 -6.54 -17.98
C ALA A 208 -0.56 -7.24 -16.78
N ARG A 209 -0.26 -6.78 -15.57
CA ARG A 209 -0.90 -7.25 -14.34
C ARG A 209 -2.20 -6.47 -14.11
N ALA A 210 -3.28 -7.17 -13.78
CA ALA A 210 -4.52 -6.52 -13.38
C ALA A 210 -5.12 -7.15 -12.13
N GLY A 211 -5.67 -6.31 -11.25
CA GLY A 211 -6.46 -6.72 -10.09
C GLY A 211 -7.66 -5.80 -9.89
N ALA A 212 -8.60 -6.19 -9.05
CA ALA A 212 -9.77 -5.36 -8.78
C ALA A 212 -10.28 -5.50 -7.35
N VAL A 213 -10.70 -4.37 -6.79
CA VAL A 213 -11.29 -4.27 -5.46
C VAL A 213 -12.48 -3.31 -5.47
N PHE A 214 -13.52 -3.68 -4.72
CA PHE A 214 -14.79 -2.96 -4.69
C PHE A 214 -15.28 -2.79 -3.25
N THR A 215 -15.82 -1.61 -2.95
CA THR A 215 -16.68 -1.43 -1.78
C THR A 215 -18.08 -1.91 -2.14
N VAL A 216 -18.68 -2.74 -1.30
CA VAL A 216 -20.06 -3.18 -1.48
C VAL A 216 -20.97 -2.08 -0.98
N LEU A 217 -21.80 -1.51 -1.86
CA LEU A 217 -22.71 -0.43 -1.46
C LEU A 217 -23.95 -0.96 -0.74
N TRP A 218 -24.48 -2.06 -1.26
CA TRP A 218 -25.72 -2.72 -0.83
C TRP A 218 -25.77 -4.13 -1.43
N ASN A 219 -26.71 -4.96 -0.98
CA ASN A 219 -26.95 -6.31 -1.50
C ASN A 219 -28.44 -6.56 -1.77
N GLN A 220 -28.79 -6.75 -3.06
CA GLN A 220 -30.17 -6.96 -3.51
C GLN A 220 -30.74 -8.30 -3.05
N GLU A 221 -29.91 -9.34 -2.98
CA GLU A 221 -30.38 -10.68 -2.61
C GLU A 221 -30.65 -10.76 -1.10
N ARG A 222 -29.86 -10.06 -0.27
CA ARG A 222 -30.17 -9.88 1.15
C ARG A 222 -31.48 -9.12 1.34
N ALA A 223 -31.67 -8.02 0.60
CA ALA A 223 -32.92 -7.25 0.66
C ALA A 223 -34.14 -8.10 0.23
N ALA A 224 -34.03 -8.87 -0.85
CA ALA A 224 -35.08 -9.78 -1.31
C ALA A 224 -35.39 -10.91 -0.32
N ALA A 225 -34.39 -11.37 0.44
CA ALA A 225 -34.52 -12.38 1.49
C ALA A 225 -34.99 -11.81 2.84
N GLY A 226 -35.18 -10.49 2.97
CA GLY A 226 -35.52 -9.84 4.24
C GLY A 226 -34.39 -9.90 5.29
N LEU A 227 -33.14 -10.07 4.85
CA LEU A 227 -31.98 -10.09 5.73
C LEU A 227 -31.46 -8.68 5.99
N PRO A 228 -30.89 -8.40 7.18
CA PRO A 228 -30.31 -7.08 7.48
C PRO A 228 -29.15 -6.79 6.53
N ASP A 229 -29.02 -5.57 6.03
CA ASP A 229 -27.90 -5.19 5.18
C ASP A 229 -27.22 -3.93 5.72
N GLY A 230 -25.91 -3.86 5.53
CA GLY A 230 -25.18 -2.62 5.74
C GLY A 230 -25.38 -1.68 4.55
N ARG A 231 -24.88 -0.45 4.66
CA ARG A 231 -24.78 0.46 3.53
C ARG A 231 -23.42 1.14 3.56
N ALA A 232 -22.87 1.34 2.37
CA ALA A 232 -21.76 2.25 2.13
C ALA A 232 -22.16 3.20 1.02
N ASP A 233 -21.70 4.45 1.12
CA ASP A 233 -22.02 5.51 0.17
C ASP A 233 -20.81 5.90 -0.69
N SER A 234 -19.63 5.33 -0.42
CA SER A 234 -18.38 5.68 -1.09
C SER A 234 -17.53 4.45 -1.42
N ALA A 235 -16.49 4.67 -2.22
CA ALA A 235 -15.50 3.65 -2.58
C ALA A 235 -14.27 3.65 -1.64
N ASP A 236 -14.33 4.37 -0.51
CA ASP A 236 -13.15 4.74 0.27
C ASP A 236 -12.39 3.52 0.81
N SER A 237 -13.11 2.49 1.27
CA SER A 237 -12.51 1.23 1.71
C SER A 237 -11.73 0.55 0.57
N ALA A 238 -12.30 0.48 -0.64
CA ALA A 238 -11.60 -0.07 -1.81
C ALA A 238 -10.40 0.79 -2.23
N VAL A 239 -10.49 2.11 -2.13
CA VAL A 239 -9.37 3.03 -2.39
C VAL A 239 -8.23 2.77 -1.40
N ALA A 240 -8.52 2.72 -0.10
CA ALA A 240 -7.52 2.45 0.93
C ALA A 240 -6.83 1.09 0.70
N VAL A 241 -7.61 0.06 0.36
CA VAL A 241 -7.09 -1.27 0.03
C VAL A 241 -6.18 -1.22 -1.19
N ALA A 242 -6.59 -0.54 -2.26
CA ALA A 242 -5.78 -0.42 -3.48
C ALA A 242 -4.47 0.33 -3.24
N ILE A 243 -4.49 1.43 -2.48
CA ILE A 243 -3.27 2.17 -2.09
C ILE A 243 -2.32 1.27 -1.30
N GLY A 244 -2.82 0.52 -0.32
CA GLY A 244 -2.01 -0.43 0.44
C GLY A 244 -1.44 -1.56 -0.43
N ALA A 245 -2.16 -2.02 -1.44
CA ALA A 245 -1.67 -3.02 -2.39
C ALA A 245 -0.55 -2.46 -3.29
N VAL A 246 -0.66 -1.23 -3.78
CA VAL A 246 0.42 -0.57 -4.55
C VAL A 246 1.68 -0.39 -3.68
N ARG A 247 1.52 0.08 -2.44
CA ARG A 247 2.65 0.19 -1.49
C ARG A 247 3.35 -1.16 -1.29
N ARG A 248 2.59 -2.26 -1.19
CA ARG A 248 3.15 -3.61 -1.09
C ARG A 248 3.90 -4.04 -2.35
N PHE A 249 3.39 -3.75 -3.54
CA PHE A 249 4.14 -4.03 -4.77
C PHE A 249 5.48 -3.30 -4.80
N ILE A 250 5.49 -2.03 -4.41
CA ILE A 250 6.71 -1.22 -4.37
C ILE A 250 7.69 -1.77 -3.32
N ASP A 251 7.21 -2.09 -2.11
CA ASP A 251 8.03 -2.72 -1.06
C ASP A 251 8.67 -4.04 -1.52
N GLN A 252 7.89 -4.93 -2.15
CA GLN A 252 8.41 -6.21 -2.65
C GLN A 252 9.40 -6.01 -3.79
N LEU A 253 9.18 -5.03 -4.67
CA LEU A 253 10.11 -4.70 -5.74
C LEU A 253 11.45 -4.18 -5.18
N VAL A 254 11.41 -3.31 -4.18
CA VAL A 254 12.61 -2.79 -3.50
C VAL A 254 13.36 -3.92 -2.79
N LYS A 255 12.65 -4.82 -2.09
CA LYS A 255 13.26 -6.00 -1.45
C LYS A 255 13.91 -6.94 -2.45
N TYR A 256 13.21 -7.23 -3.54
CA TYR A 256 13.76 -8.05 -4.62
C TYR A 256 15.02 -7.42 -5.22
N TRP A 257 14.98 -6.11 -5.53
CA TRP A 257 16.14 -5.37 -6.02
C TRP A 257 17.30 -5.42 -5.02
N ALA A 258 17.03 -5.22 -3.74
CA ALA A 258 18.04 -5.26 -2.69
C ALA A 258 18.71 -6.63 -2.62
N VAL A 259 17.94 -7.72 -2.64
CA VAL A 259 18.50 -9.08 -2.67
C VAL A 259 19.29 -9.32 -3.95
N ALA A 260 18.73 -9.00 -5.11
CA ALA A 260 19.37 -9.26 -6.41
C ALA A 260 20.64 -8.43 -6.63
N SER A 261 20.70 -7.21 -6.09
CA SER A 261 21.77 -6.26 -6.37
C SER A 261 22.80 -6.16 -5.25
N LEU A 262 22.44 -6.43 -4.00
CA LEU A 262 23.36 -6.32 -2.86
C LEU A 262 23.94 -7.67 -2.45
N ALA A 263 23.17 -8.76 -2.52
CA ALA A 263 23.67 -10.09 -2.14
C ALA A 263 24.90 -10.56 -2.93
N PRO A 264 25.06 -10.24 -4.24
CA PRO A 264 26.23 -10.71 -5.00
C PRO A 264 27.53 -9.92 -4.78
N VAL A 265 27.44 -8.64 -4.42
CA VAL A 265 28.60 -7.70 -4.41
C VAL A 265 29.06 -7.31 -3.01
N GLY A 266 28.28 -7.64 -1.98
CA GLY A 266 28.55 -7.20 -0.62
C GLY A 266 28.24 -5.72 -0.45
N SER A 267 29.12 -4.83 -0.90
CA SER A 267 29.02 -3.37 -0.70
C SER A 267 28.77 -2.61 -1.99
N LEU A 268 27.70 -1.82 -2.02
CA LEU A 268 27.37 -0.90 -3.10
C LEU A 268 27.64 0.55 -2.65
N PRO A 269 28.45 1.35 -3.35
CA PRO A 269 28.65 2.75 -2.97
C PRO A 269 27.35 3.54 -3.06
N LEU A 270 26.87 4.07 -1.93
CA LEU A 270 25.75 5.01 -1.85
C LEU A 270 26.23 6.43 -2.12
N ILE A 271 27.31 6.83 -1.45
CA ILE A 271 28.06 8.06 -1.72
C ILE A 271 29.49 7.60 -2.00
N PRO A 272 29.96 7.65 -3.27
CA PRO A 272 31.25 7.10 -3.64
C PRO A 272 32.39 7.61 -2.75
N GLY A 273 33.12 6.69 -2.13
CA GLY A 273 34.24 7.00 -1.24
C GLY A 273 33.86 7.42 0.18
N LEU A 274 32.57 7.56 0.50
CA LEU A 274 32.09 7.92 1.83
C LEU A 274 31.27 6.80 2.47
N LEU A 275 30.17 6.38 1.84
CA LEU A 275 29.16 5.52 2.43
C LEU A 275 28.72 4.44 1.45
N GLY A 276 28.69 3.18 1.86
CA GLY A 276 28.20 2.03 1.11
C GLY A 276 26.95 1.42 1.75
N LEU A 277 26.13 0.77 0.92
CA LEU A 277 25.04 -0.12 1.32
C LEU A 277 25.56 -1.56 1.32
N LEU A 278 25.41 -2.26 2.45
CA LEU A 278 25.90 -3.62 2.63
C LEU A 278 24.90 -4.43 3.46
N TYR A 279 24.41 -5.57 2.99
CA TYR A 279 23.57 -6.44 3.82
C TYR A 279 24.43 -7.31 4.76
N THR A 280 24.33 -7.12 6.07
CA THR A 280 25.01 -7.96 7.06
C THR A 280 24.07 -8.37 8.19
N GLN A 281 24.19 -9.63 8.60
CA GLN A 281 23.48 -10.17 9.76
C GLN A 281 24.38 -10.08 10.99
N ASN A 282 24.08 -9.14 11.89
CA ASN A 282 24.85 -8.93 13.09
C ASN A 282 24.22 -9.64 14.29
N THR A 283 24.87 -10.71 14.74
CA THR A 283 24.47 -11.48 15.94
C THR A 283 25.11 -10.94 17.22
N GLY A 284 25.97 -9.92 17.13
CA GLY A 284 26.66 -9.29 18.26
C GLY A 284 26.25 -7.84 18.48
N ALA A 285 27.16 -7.08 19.09
CA ALA A 285 27.14 -5.61 19.17
C ALA A 285 28.13 -5.01 18.15
N ALA A 286 28.53 -3.75 18.35
CA ALA A 286 29.57 -3.11 17.53
C ALA A 286 30.82 -3.99 17.42
N PHE A 287 31.42 -4.01 16.22
CA PHE A 287 32.58 -4.86 15.89
C PHE A 287 32.38 -6.36 16.17
N SER A 288 31.14 -6.86 16.09
CA SER A 288 30.78 -8.26 16.39
C SER A 288 31.14 -8.73 17.81
N MET A 289 31.32 -7.79 18.76
CA MET A 289 31.51 -8.15 20.16
C MET A 289 30.29 -8.92 20.69
N LEU A 290 30.51 -9.97 21.47
CA LEU A 290 29.45 -10.83 22.02
C LEU A 290 28.54 -11.44 20.93
N SER A 291 29.11 -11.80 19.77
CA SER A 291 28.38 -12.49 18.70
C SER A 291 27.69 -13.77 19.22
N GLY A 292 26.41 -13.93 18.85
CA GLY A 292 25.58 -15.06 19.28
C GLY A 292 24.94 -14.89 20.66
N ALA A 293 25.28 -13.83 21.41
CA ALA A 293 24.75 -13.59 22.76
C ALA A 293 23.35 -12.96 22.75
N ARG A 294 22.44 -13.44 21.88
CA ARG A 294 21.05 -12.96 21.78
C ARG A 294 20.36 -12.91 23.14
N TRP A 295 20.51 -13.97 23.93
CA TRP A 295 19.91 -14.11 25.26
C TRP A 295 20.53 -13.21 26.33
N PHE A 296 21.64 -12.54 26.03
CA PHE A 296 22.19 -11.47 26.86
C PHE A 296 21.60 -10.11 26.46
N PHE A 297 21.57 -9.80 25.15
CA PHE A 297 21.10 -8.50 24.66
C PHE A 297 19.60 -8.26 24.90
N VAL A 298 18.76 -9.28 24.71
CA VAL A 298 17.29 -9.15 24.85
C VAL A 298 16.91 -8.71 26.29
N PRO A 299 17.33 -9.40 27.37
CA PRO A 299 17.07 -8.93 28.73
C PRO A 299 17.71 -7.57 29.04
N LEU A 300 18.94 -7.34 28.57
CA LEU A 300 19.66 -6.08 28.81
C LEU A 300 18.87 -4.89 28.25
N THR A 301 18.34 -4.98 27.03
CA THR A 301 17.53 -3.89 26.46
C THR A 301 16.26 -3.64 27.27
N ILE A 302 15.56 -4.68 27.73
CA ILE A 302 14.37 -4.52 28.57
C ILE A 302 14.72 -3.75 29.85
N VAL A 303 15.83 -4.10 30.50
CA VAL A 303 16.29 -3.43 31.73
C VAL A 303 16.65 -1.97 31.44
N LEU A 304 17.43 -1.70 30.39
CA LEU A 304 17.86 -0.33 30.04
C LEU A 304 16.69 0.56 29.63
N VAL A 305 15.77 0.06 28.82
CA VAL A 305 14.54 0.78 28.43
C VAL A 305 13.66 1.03 29.66
N GLY A 306 13.51 0.03 30.53
CA GLY A 306 12.80 0.20 31.80
C GLY A 306 13.42 1.28 32.69
N ALA A 307 14.74 1.29 32.83
CA ALA A 307 15.48 2.30 33.58
C ALA A 307 15.33 3.70 32.99
N MET A 308 15.38 3.84 31.67
CA MET A 308 15.17 5.12 30.97
C MET A 308 13.73 5.64 31.14
N ILE A 309 12.71 4.78 31.01
CA ILE A 309 11.32 5.13 31.28
C ILE A 309 11.15 5.59 32.74
N TRP A 310 11.76 4.85 33.68
CA TRP A 310 11.74 5.22 35.08
C TRP A 310 12.41 6.58 35.33
N ALA A 311 13.58 6.84 34.73
CA ALA A 311 14.28 8.12 34.85
C ALA A 311 13.46 9.29 34.30
N LEU A 312 12.78 9.10 33.17
CA LEU A 312 11.85 10.08 32.61
C LEU A 312 10.65 10.34 33.54
N ARG A 313 10.05 9.27 34.10
CA ARG A 313 8.92 9.39 35.03
C ARG A 313 9.30 10.05 36.36
N LYS A 314 10.53 9.86 36.81
CA LYS A 314 11.06 10.49 38.01
C LYS A 314 11.60 11.91 37.76
N ASN A 315 11.42 12.45 36.54
CA ASN A 315 11.93 13.76 36.13
C ASN A 315 13.43 13.94 36.39
N PHE A 316 14.22 12.86 36.34
CA PHE A 316 15.68 12.98 36.33
C PHE A 316 16.18 13.71 35.07
N VAL A 317 15.35 13.76 34.02
CA VAL A 317 15.61 14.50 32.79
C VAL A 317 14.55 15.56 32.64
N ARG A 318 14.93 16.82 32.84
CA ARG A 318 13.98 17.92 33.08
C ARG A 318 13.50 18.58 31.79
N ASN A 319 14.45 18.97 30.93
CA ASN A 319 14.16 19.75 29.73
C ASN A 319 13.80 18.88 28.51
N LEU A 320 13.26 19.52 27.48
CA LEU A 320 12.88 18.86 26.24
C LEU A 320 14.08 18.21 25.53
N PHE A 321 15.24 18.86 25.54
CA PHE A 321 16.45 18.36 24.89
C PHE A 321 16.90 17.00 25.44
N GLY A 322 17.01 16.88 26.77
CA GLY A 322 17.35 15.61 27.42
C GLY A 322 16.28 14.55 27.19
N LYS A 323 14.99 14.91 27.19
CA LYS A 323 13.91 13.97 26.89
C LYS A 323 14.00 13.44 25.46
N ILE A 324 14.33 14.29 24.49
CA ILE A 324 14.58 13.89 23.09
C ILE A 324 15.82 12.98 23.03
N ALA A 325 16.90 13.29 23.75
CA ALA A 325 18.10 12.46 23.79
C ALA A 325 17.78 11.02 24.28
N VAL A 326 17.07 10.90 25.40
CA VAL A 326 16.64 9.60 25.93
C VAL A 326 15.67 8.90 24.97
N ALA A 327 14.76 9.63 24.32
CA ALA A 327 13.85 9.07 23.32
C ALA A 327 14.61 8.49 22.10
N PHE A 328 15.67 9.15 21.63
CA PHE A 328 16.52 8.65 20.56
C PHE A 328 17.23 7.35 20.96
N VAL A 329 17.86 7.32 22.13
CA VAL A 329 18.51 6.10 22.64
C VAL A 329 17.51 4.95 22.80
N MET A 330 16.34 5.22 23.39
CA MET A 330 15.28 4.22 23.54
C MET A 330 14.78 3.72 22.18
N GLY A 331 14.52 4.63 21.22
CA GLY A 331 14.02 4.28 19.90
C GLY A 331 14.97 3.35 19.15
N GLY A 332 16.26 3.67 19.14
CA GLY A 332 17.27 2.80 18.55
C GLY A 332 17.44 1.48 19.31
N ALA A 333 17.46 1.50 20.64
CA ALA A 333 17.54 0.28 21.45
C ALA A 333 16.35 -0.68 21.19
N ILE A 334 15.14 -0.14 21.09
CA ILE A 334 13.92 -0.90 20.78
C ILE A 334 13.98 -1.46 19.35
N GLY A 335 14.40 -0.68 18.36
CA GLY A 335 14.55 -1.17 16.98
C GLY A 335 15.47 -2.39 16.89
N ASN A 336 16.67 -2.27 17.46
CA ASN A 336 17.64 -3.36 17.55
C ASN A 336 17.16 -4.55 18.39
N PHE A 337 16.22 -4.35 19.30
CA PHE A 337 15.61 -5.41 20.11
C PHE A 337 14.53 -6.19 19.33
N ILE A 338 13.69 -5.48 18.57
CA ILE A 338 12.66 -6.09 17.70
C ILE A 338 13.33 -7.04 16.69
N ASP A 339 14.40 -6.60 16.03
CA ASP A 339 15.12 -7.43 15.07
C ASP A 339 15.64 -8.72 15.71
N ARG A 340 16.24 -8.61 16.90
CA ARG A 340 16.71 -9.78 17.67
C ARG A 340 15.57 -10.71 18.07
N LEU A 341 14.36 -10.22 18.32
CA LEU A 341 13.22 -11.08 18.63
C LEU A 341 12.69 -11.82 17.40
N LEU A 342 12.51 -11.11 16.29
CA LEU A 342 11.87 -11.64 15.08
C LEU A 342 12.83 -12.52 14.25
N HIS A 343 14.08 -12.09 14.10
CA HIS A 343 15.04 -12.71 13.17
C HIS A 343 16.18 -13.45 13.90
N GLY A 344 16.42 -13.12 15.17
CA GLY A 344 17.55 -13.66 15.95
C GLY A 344 18.87 -12.93 15.76
N TYR A 345 18.93 -11.93 14.88
CA TYR A 345 20.06 -11.05 14.60
C TYR A 345 19.55 -9.65 14.24
N VAL A 346 20.43 -8.66 14.22
CA VAL A 346 20.18 -7.31 13.73
C VAL A 346 20.60 -7.22 12.26
N VAL A 347 19.81 -6.54 11.43
CA VAL A 347 20.20 -6.27 10.04
C VAL A 347 20.97 -4.96 10.00
N ASP A 348 22.25 -5.05 9.65
CA ASP A 348 23.13 -3.90 9.42
C ASP A 348 23.21 -3.59 7.92
N MET A 349 23.30 -2.30 7.58
CA MET A 349 23.06 -1.84 6.21
C MET A 349 23.99 -0.74 5.68
N PHE A 350 24.70 -0.02 6.55
CA PHE A 350 25.59 1.08 6.17
C PHE A 350 27.03 0.79 6.56
N GLU A 351 27.96 0.99 5.62
CA GLU A 351 29.40 0.96 5.89
C GLU A 351 30.08 2.25 5.46
N PHE A 352 31.07 2.71 6.23
CA PHE A 352 31.94 3.79 5.76
C PHE A 352 33.03 3.22 4.84
N GLN A 353 33.19 3.81 3.65
CA GLN A 353 34.14 3.30 2.65
C GLN A 353 35.57 3.85 2.85
N PHE A 354 35.72 4.95 3.58
CA PHE A 354 37.01 5.61 3.83
C PHE A 354 37.71 5.14 5.12
N VAL A 355 37.01 4.42 6.00
CA VAL A 355 37.54 3.95 7.28
C VAL A 355 36.95 2.59 7.61
N ARG A 356 37.77 1.70 8.17
CA ARG A 356 37.31 0.41 8.71
C ARG A 356 36.57 0.65 10.03
N PHE A 357 35.30 1.02 9.93
CA PHE A 357 34.38 1.17 11.05
C PHE A 357 33.39 -0.01 11.10
N ALA A 358 32.67 -0.16 12.21
CA ALA A 358 31.58 -1.13 12.29
C ALA A 358 30.51 -0.79 11.24
N ILE A 359 29.97 -1.81 10.58
CA ILE A 359 28.75 -1.66 9.76
C ILE A 359 27.62 -1.39 10.74
N PHE A 360 26.72 -0.49 10.40
CA PHE A 360 25.68 -0.01 11.31
C PHE A 360 24.34 0.11 10.60
N ASN A 361 23.28 0.26 11.37
CA ASN A 361 21.94 0.47 10.86
C ASN A 361 21.35 1.81 11.35
N VAL A 362 20.08 2.04 11.01
CA VAL A 362 19.37 3.23 11.47
C VAL A 362 19.27 3.26 13.00
N ALA A 363 18.97 2.14 13.66
CA ALA A 363 18.87 2.08 15.11
C ALA A 363 20.18 2.49 15.81
N ASP A 364 21.34 2.13 15.27
CA ASP A 364 22.65 2.54 15.78
C ASP A 364 22.90 4.04 15.62
N ILE A 365 22.40 4.66 14.54
CA ILE A 365 22.42 6.12 14.37
C ILE A 365 21.63 6.78 15.51
N PHE A 366 20.42 6.30 15.79
CA PHE A 366 19.58 6.82 16.88
C PHE A 366 20.26 6.66 18.25
N ILE A 367 20.85 5.50 18.53
CA ILE A 367 21.60 5.27 19.79
C ILE A 367 22.80 6.22 19.89
N THR A 368 23.58 6.37 18.81
CA THR A 368 24.81 7.17 18.81
C THR A 368 24.50 8.66 18.93
N VAL A 369 23.56 9.18 18.15
CA VAL A 369 23.13 10.58 18.21
C VAL A 369 22.46 10.87 19.55
N GLY A 370 21.55 10.01 20.01
CA GLY A 370 20.91 10.15 21.32
C GLY A 370 21.91 10.10 22.47
N GLY A 371 22.91 9.23 22.40
CA GLY A 371 23.99 9.12 23.39
C GLY A 371 24.85 10.39 23.44
N ALA A 372 25.25 10.92 22.28
CA ALA A 372 25.99 12.18 22.20
C ALA A 372 25.16 13.35 22.77
N MET A 373 23.87 13.43 22.43
CA MET A 373 22.95 14.41 23.01
C MET A 373 22.82 14.24 24.54
N ALA A 374 22.74 13.00 25.03
CA ALA A 374 22.61 12.72 26.46
C ALA A 374 23.88 13.17 27.23
N VAL A 375 25.07 12.91 26.67
CA VAL A 375 26.34 13.40 27.23
C VAL A 375 26.35 14.94 27.30
N ILE A 376 25.95 15.61 26.23
CA ILE A 376 25.86 17.08 26.20
C ILE A 376 24.87 17.57 27.28
N TYR A 377 23.72 16.91 27.40
CA TYR A 377 22.72 17.25 28.41
C TYR A 377 23.28 17.12 29.83
N PHE A 378 23.85 15.97 30.19
CA PHE A 378 24.32 15.71 31.54
C PHE A 378 25.56 16.53 31.92
N LEU A 379 26.46 16.84 30.98
CA LEU A 379 27.68 17.60 31.29
C LEU A 379 27.48 19.12 31.33
N PHE A 380 26.54 19.67 30.55
CA PHE A 380 26.44 21.12 30.35
C PHE A 380 25.10 21.74 30.70
N MET A 381 24.05 20.92 30.86
CA MET A 381 22.68 21.39 31.03
C MET A 381 22.05 20.95 32.34
N ASP A 382 22.35 19.74 32.84
CA ASP A 382 21.67 19.19 34.03
C ASP A 382 21.93 20.03 35.29
N ASP A 383 23.19 20.41 35.56
CA ASP A 383 23.55 21.20 36.75
C ASP A 383 22.92 22.59 36.75
N LYS A 384 22.94 23.28 35.60
CA LYS A 384 22.29 24.60 35.44
C LYS A 384 20.77 24.54 35.65
N LEU A 385 20.14 23.43 35.30
CA LEU A 385 18.71 23.19 35.53
C LEU A 385 18.41 22.73 36.96
N ARG A 386 19.40 22.24 37.70
CA ARG A 386 19.32 21.94 39.13
C ARG A 386 19.34 23.22 39.95
N GLU A 387 20.33 24.07 39.71
CA GLU A 387 20.50 25.38 40.36
C GLU A 387 19.27 26.28 40.12
N ALA A 388 18.79 26.39 38.87
CA ALA A 388 17.62 27.21 38.54
C ALA A 388 16.28 26.72 39.16
N GLY A 389 16.23 25.46 39.64
CA GLY A 389 15.07 24.92 40.35
C GLY A 389 15.11 25.17 41.86
N GLU A 390 16.31 25.27 42.46
CA GLU A 390 16.49 25.53 43.89
C GLU A 390 16.27 27.01 44.23
N ASP A 391 16.68 27.95 43.37
CA ASP A 391 16.48 29.40 43.56
C ASP A 391 15.01 29.84 43.63
N THR A 392 14.06 29.00 43.22
CA THR A 392 12.62 29.31 43.29
C THR A 392 11.96 28.96 44.62
N HIS A 393 12.67 28.27 45.53
CA HIS A 393 12.13 27.87 46.83
C HIS A 393 12.54 28.79 48.01
N ASP A 394 13.48 29.71 47.82
CA ASP A 394 14.02 30.61 48.87
C ASP A 394 13.55 32.07 48.75
N ALA A 395 12.44 32.35 48.07
CA ALA A 395 11.78 33.65 48.20
C ALA A 395 11.00 33.69 49.53
N PRO A 396 11.36 34.54 50.52
CA PRO A 396 10.61 34.65 51.75
C PRO A 396 9.21 35.20 51.45
N HIS A 397 8.18 34.53 51.94
CA HIS A 397 6.85 35.09 52.04
C HIS A 397 6.91 36.36 52.90
N ALA A 398 6.72 37.52 52.27
CA ALA A 398 6.41 38.79 52.90
C ALA A 398 5.34 39.50 52.09
#